data_AF-A0A9E1L157-F1
#
_entry.id   AF-A0A9E1L157-F1
#
_cell.length_a   1.000
_cell.length_b   1.000
_cell.length_c   1.000
_cell.angle_alpha   90.00
_cell.angle_beta   90.00
_cell.angle_gamma   90.00
#
_symmetry.space_group_name_H-M   'P 1'
#
loop_
_entity.id
_entity.type
_entity.pdbx_description
1 polymer ?
#
loop_
_entity_poly.entity_id
_entity_poly.type
_entity_poly.pdbx_seq_one_letter_code
_entity_poly.pdbx_strand_id
1 'polypeptide(L)'
;MDLPNNKNPIPATQNLPAANGLKGSLTQQIKASGDLTKIFFQPPYSQGNGIVQPLLCYVADHLRKNGISPEILPAPLIMFLALHSVPLEHPIPIILQSDDLQAVQHLLNICKQIAPKGSFIEVQELSWEQLYENQDKFRGKVIICISPKGCKKALPDVQNLIFYGKSSRQVTQKSTMGKGFKQYHIKYPVGFIGVETTDEKNVIDHPAILKIPLSSNEGPGSYTVIGYDNFEQPSEEYSREIHRIKTIFGRLKPCKVQVPFINQISIDFMRQKPTDFIIKFNMVQKILSLLSITNNPPLITQDEVIYGFMGINSSRNRSIAETNNITATKVEYAQMAQLLKGVIPIRDEHYTRIQINIFEAVKMINLGKLDGSFADQSDKIQVLATLYKGSTYWAKPVEIFEKANTKGGKLISMQAIDRELNKLHRLGIIAKRKFPKTSDFGYYINDTSIGKHITFQKSSEINDSKFHMEPVKVVNQLSGKIQII
;
A
#
# COMPACT_ATOMS: atom_id res chain seq x y z
N MET A 1 33.48 -47.00 73.04
CA MET A 1 33.13 -47.41 71.67
C MET A 1 32.69 -46.16 70.94
N ASP A 2 33.54 -45.75 70.01
CA ASP A 2 33.45 -44.53 69.22
C ASP A 2 32.29 -44.55 68.19
N LEU A 3 31.83 -43.34 67.85
CA LEU A 3 30.90 -42.88 66.81
C LEU A 3 31.09 -43.57 65.42
N PRO A 4 30.14 -43.54 64.43
CA PRO A 4 29.46 -42.30 64.00
C PRO A 4 28.09 -42.35 63.25
N ASN A 5 27.55 -41.13 63.09
CA ASN A 5 26.70 -40.56 62.02
C ASN A 5 26.05 -41.50 60.98
N ASN A 6 24.72 -41.40 60.82
CA ASN A 6 24.04 -41.83 59.61
C ASN A 6 23.15 -40.70 59.03
N LYS A 7 23.70 -39.99 58.04
CA LYS A 7 22.95 -39.20 57.06
C LYS A 7 22.69 -40.10 55.86
N ASN A 8 21.44 -40.47 55.61
CA ASN A 8 21.08 -41.19 54.38
C ASN A 8 20.90 -40.21 53.21
N PRO A 9 21.60 -40.41 52.07
CA PRO A 9 21.48 -39.59 50.88
C PRO A 9 20.33 -40.05 49.96
N ILE A 10 19.74 -39.08 49.26
CA ILE A 10 18.79 -39.26 48.15
C ILE A 10 19.56 -39.86 46.96
N PRO A 11 19.09 -40.93 46.30
CA PRO A 11 19.82 -41.57 45.22
C PRO A 11 19.81 -40.74 43.92
N ALA A 12 20.95 -40.81 43.25
CA ALA A 12 21.32 -40.05 42.06
C ALA A 12 20.42 -40.31 40.85
N THR A 13 20.21 -39.23 40.11
CA THR A 13 19.67 -39.12 38.75
C THR A 13 20.16 -40.23 37.83
N GLN A 14 19.20 -40.94 37.21
CA GLN A 14 19.43 -41.78 36.05
C GLN A 14 19.96 -40.93 34.88
N ASN A 15 20.99 -41.46 34.22
CA ASN A 15 21.65 -40.88 33.06
C ASN A 15 20.67 -40.58 31.91
N LEU A 16 20.47 -39.30 31.60
CA LEU A 16 20.02 -38.88 30.27
C LEU A 16 21.17 -39.06 29.26
N PRO A 17 20.93 -39.58 28.05
CA PRO A 17 21.97 -39.66 27.03
C PRO A 17 22.43 -38.24 26.66
N ALA A 18 23.75 -38.07 26.59
CA ALA A 18 24.41 -36.80 26.33
C ALA A 18 23.88 -36.14 25.04
N ALA A 19 23.17 -35.02 25.20
CA ALA A 19 22.63 -34.16 24.15
C ALA A 19 23.71 -33.53 23.20
N ASN A 20 24.98 -33.90 23.36
CA ASN A 20 26.10 -33.43 22.57
C ASN A 20 26.44 -34.36 21.39
N GLY A 21 26.08 -35.65 21.44
CA GLY A 21 26.34 -36.61 20.35
C GLY A 21 25.41 -36.43 19.14
N LEU A 22 24.12 -36.17 19.38
CA LEU A 22 23.14 -35.88 18.32
C LEU A 22 23.41 -34.54 17.61
N LYS A 23 24.00 -33.56 18.32
CA LYS A 23 24.35 -32.24 17.74
C LYS A 23 25.46 -32.35 16.71
N GLY A 24 26.47 -33.19 16.93
CA GLY A 24 27.55 -33.41 15.97
C GLY A 24 27.06 -34.07 14.66
N SER A 25 26.19 -35.08 14.80
CA SER A 25 25.62 -35.85 13.68
C SER A 25 24.69 -35.02 12.79
N LEU A 26 23.79 -34.21 13.38
CA LEU A 26 22.84 -33.39 12.61
C LEU A 26 23.58 -32.28 11.83
N THR A 27 24.57 -31.65 12.46
CA THR A 27 25.36 -30.57 11.84
C THR A 27 26.21 -31.09 10.67
N GLN A 28 26.72 -32.33 10.75
CA GLN A 28 27.43 -32.99 9.66
C GLN A 28 26.49 -33.41 8.51
N GLN A 29 25.29 -33.92 8.81
CA GLN A 29 24.28 -34.27 7.79
C GLN A 29 23.74 -33.03 7.06
N ILE A 30 23.54 -31.93 7.77
CA ILE A 30 23.09 -30.64 7.23
C ILE A 30 24.16 -30.00 6.32
N LYS A 31 25.45 -30.05 6.72
CA LYS A 31 26.56 -29.60 5.86
C LYS A 31 26.75 -30.47 4.61
N ALA A 32 26.39 -31.76 4.65
CA ALA A 32 26.44 -32.65 3.50
C ALA A 32 25.33 -32.41 2.47
N SER A 33 24.25 -31.71 2.83
CA SER A 33 23.04 -31.54 2.01
C SER A 33 23.07 -30.36 1.01
N GLY A 34 24.21 -29.69 0.84
CA GLY A 34 24.38 -28.55 -0.07
C GLY A 34 24.01 -27.20 0.57
N ASP A 35 24.01 -26.13 -0.22
CA ASP A 35 23.79 -24.77 0.27
C ASP A 35 22.33 -24.52 0.67
N LEU A 36 22.03 -24.79 1.95
CA LEU A 36 20.71 -24.65 2.55
C LEU A 36 20.15 -23.22 2.48
N THR A 37 21.00 -22.21 2.27
CA THR A 37 20.52 -20.83 2.12
C THR A 37 19.53 -20.71 0.97
N LYS A 38 19.71 -21.48 -0.13
CA LYS A 38 18.81 -21.48 -1.30
C LYS A 38 17.41 -22.06 -1.02
N ILE A 39 17.28 -22.90 0.00
CA ILE A 39 16.00 -23.50 0.42
C ILE A 39 15.17 -22.47 1.19
N PHE A 40 15.83 -21.64 2.01
CA PHE A 40 15.19 -20.65 2.88
C PHE A 40 15.16 -19.24 2.29
N PHE A 41 16.02 -18.95 1.31
CA PHE A 41 16.17 -17.62 0.76
C PHE A 41 16.70 -17.68 -0.67
N GLN A 42 15.90 -17.16 -1.60
CA GLN A 42 16.37 -16.88 -2.95
C GLN A 42 16.38 -15.36 -3.15
N PRO A 43 17.57 -14.73 -3.21
CA PRO A 43 17.67 -13.33 -3.55
C PRO A 43 17.01 -13.06 -4.91
N PRO A 44 16.23 -11.96 -5.07
CA PRO A 44 15.50 -11.66 -6.30
C PRO A 44 16.33 -11.69 -7.58
N TYR A 45 17.60 -11.30 -7.48
CA TYR A 45 18.55 -11.17 -8.59
C TYR A 45 19.45 -12.39 -8.82
N SER A 46 19.26 -13.46 -8.06
CA SER A 46 20.18 -14.61 -8.03
C SER A 46 19.64 -15.88 -8.67
N GLN A 47 18.46 -15.81 -9.30
CA GLN A 47 17.89 -16.99 -9.96
C GLN A 47 18.73 -17.31 -11.21
N GLY A 48 19.28 -18.53 -11.27
CA GLY A 48 20.15 -18.97 -12.36
C GLY A 48 19.47 -19.11 -13.73
N ASN A 49 18.16 -18.83 -13.80
CA ASN A 49 17.34 -18.85 -15.02
C ASN A 49 17.32 -17.50 -15.75
N GLY A 50 18.01 -16.47 -15.24
CA GLY A 50 18.02 -15.12 -15.81
C GLY A 50 16.71 -14.35 -15.66
N ILE A 51 15.81 -14.81 -14.79
CA ILE A 51 14.54 -14.13 -14.48
C ILE A 51 14.67 -13.50 -13.10
N VAL A 52 14.35 -12.21 -12.99
CA VAL A 52 14.30 -11.54 -11.69
C VAL A 52 12.94 -11.82 -11.04
N GLN A 53 12.94 -12.32 -9.80
CA GLN A 53 11.72 -12.54 -9.02
C GLN A 53 11.74 -11.66 -7.76
N PRO A 54 11.11 -10.46 -7.81
CA PRO A 54 11.03 -9.57 -6.66
C PRO A 54 10.39 -10.22 -5.42
N LEU A 55 10.79 -9.81 -4.22
CA LEU A 55 10.28 -10.44 -2.99
C LEU A 55 8.79 -10.22 -2.75
N LEU A 56 8.22 -9.14 -3.30
CA LEU A 56 6.77 -8.94 -3.26
C LEU A 56 5.99 -9.99 -4.04
N CYS A 57 6.60 -10.78 -4.93
CA CYS A 57 5.92 -11.91 -5.58
C CYS A 57 5.47 -12.95 -4.54
N TYR A 58 6.31 -13.27 -3.54
CA TYR A 58 5.95 -14.21 -2.48
C TYR A 58 4.80 -13.68 -1.61
N VAL A 59 4.77 -12.36 -1.37
CA VAL A 59 3.66 -11.71 -0.66
C VAL A 59 2.38 -11.78 -1.49
N ALA A 60 2.47 -11.52 -2.80
CA ALA A 60 1.36 -11.63 -3.73
C ALA A 60 0.82 -13.06 -3.83
N ASP A 61 1.70 -14.06 -3.87
CA ASP A 61 1.32 -15.48 -3.89
C ASP A 61 0.60 -15.87 -2.60
N HIS A 62 1.11 -15.43 -1.44
CA HIS A 62 0.41 -15.60 -0.17
C HIS A 62 -0.97 -14.94 -0.19
N LEU A 63 -1.10 -13.71 -0.68
CA LEU A 63 -2.39 -13.02 -0.78
C LEU A 63 -3.37 -13.77 -1.70
N ARG A 64 -2.92 -14.25 -2.86
CA ARG A 64 -3.76 -15.06 -3.78
C ARG A 64 -4.21 -16.37 -3.15
N LYS A 65 -3.33 -17.06 -2.41
CA LYS A 65 -3.67 -18.29 -1.69
C LYS A 65 -4.73 -18.06 -0.61
N ASN A 66 -4.84 -16.84 -0.07
CA ASN A 66 -5.94 -16.44 0.83
C ASN A 66 -7.14 -15.81 0.08
N GLY A 67 -7.31 -16.08 -1.21
CA GLY A 67 -8.51 -15.69 -1.96
C GLY A 67 -8.53 -14.25 -2.48
N ILE A 68 -7.41 -13.52 -2.44
CA ILE A 68 -7.34 -12.15 -2.97
C ILE A 68 -7.18 -12.17 -4.49
N SER A 69 -8.09 -11.51 -5.21
CA SER A 69 -8.06 -11.45 -6.68
C SER A 69 -6.91 -10.57 -7.21
N PRO A 70 -6.37 -10.84 -8.41
CA PRO A 70 -5.28 -10.06 -9.00
C PRO A 70 -5.59 -8.57 -9.19
N GLU A 71 -6.86 -8.23 -9.41
CA GLU A 71 -7.30 -6.84 -9.67
C GLU A 71 -7.19 -5.94 -8.44
N ILE A 72 -7.52 -6.47 -7.27
CA ILE A 72 -7.44 -5.73 -6.00
C ILE A 72 -6.06 -5.82 -5.36
N LEU A 73 -5.18 -6.69 -5.87
CA LEU A 73 -3.86 -7.02 -5.32
C LEU A 73 -2.89 -5.83 -5.13
N PRO A 74 -2.91 -4.73 -5.93
CA PRO A 74 -2.07 -3.57 -5.66
C PRO A 74 -2.28 -2.98 -4.27
N ALA A 75 -3.53 -2.91 -3.79
CA ALA A 75 -3.87 -2.31 -2.51
C ALA A 75 -3.27 -3.03 -1.28
N PRO A 76 -3.43 -4.36 -1.10
CA PRO A 76 -2.79 -5.09 -0.02
C PRO A 76 -1.27 -5.12 -0.14
N LEU A 77 -0.70 -5.07 -1.36
CA LEU A 77 0.76 -4.98 -1.51
C LEU A 77 1.29 -3.62 -1.02
N ILE A 78 0.61 -2.51 -1.34
CA ILE A 78 0.95 -1.19 -0.79
C ILE A 78 0.74 -1.17 0.73
N MET A 79 -0.35 -1.78 1.23
CA MET A 79 -0.60 -1.90 2.66
C MET A 79 0.50 -2.69 3.37
N PHE A 80 0.95 -3.79 2.79
CA PHE A 80 2.07 -4.55 3.30
C PHE A 80 3.37 -3.73 3.33
N LEU A 81 3.69 -2.99 2.25
CA LEU A 81 4.81 -2.04 2.25
C LEU A 81 4.67 -0.97 3.33
N ALA A 82 3.45 -0.44 3.54
CA ALA A 82 3.17 0.54 4.58
C ALA A 82 3.46 0.00 5.98
N LEU A 83 3.14 -1.26 6.27
CA LEU A 83 3.46 -1.94 7.54
C LEU A 83 4.97 -2.04 7.82
N HIS A 84 5.80 -1.95 6.78
CA HIS A 84 7.27 -1.97 6.87
C HIS A 84 7.91 -0.58 6.76
N SER A 85 7.11 0.44 6.46
CA SER A 85 7.61 1.74 6.04
C SER A 85 8.39 2.50 7.13
N VAL A 86 7.92 2.44 8.38
CA VAL A 86 8.53 3.18 9.50
C VAL A 86 9.85 2.54 9.96
N PRO A 87 9.95 1.21 10.21
CA PRO A 87 11.22 0.58 10.55
C PRO A 87 12.30 0.72 9.48
N LEU A 88 11.93 1.01 8.23
CA LEU A 88 12.84 1.24 7.10
C LEU A 88 13.06 2.73 6.81
N GLU A 89 12.65 3.63 7.71
CA GLU A 89 12.85 5.08 7.64
C GLU A 89 12.18 5.79 6.44
N HIS A 90 11.22 5.14 5.79
CA HIS A 90 10.46 5.69 4.67
C HIS A 90 8.95 5.63 4.96
N PRO A 91 8.45 6.30 6.02
CA PRO A 91 7.06 6.20 6.48
C PRO A 91 6.06 6.57 5.37
N ILE A 92 5.11 5.66 5.12
CA ILE A 92 4.02 5.85 4.17
C ILE A 92 2.69 5.84 4.93
N PRO A 93 1.95 6.94 4.94
CA PRO A 93 0.56 6.96 5.40
C PRO A 93 -0.39 6.58 4.26
N ILE A 94 -1.32 5.67 4.55
CA ILE A 94 -2.34 5.22 3.61
C ILE A 94 -3.73 5.28 4.26
N ILE A 95 -4.73 5.52 3.42
CA ILE A 95 -6.14 5.37 3.76
C ILE A 95 -6.78 4.43 2.76
N LEU A 96 -7.39 3.37 3.27
CA LEU A 96 -8.13 2.41 2.47
C LEU A 96 -9.57 2.90 2.31
N GLN A 97 -10.03 3.08 1.08
CA GLN A 97 -11.40 3.52 0.81
C GLN A 97 -12.27 2.28 0.57
N SER A 98 -13.13 1.97 1.53
CA SER A 98 -14.04 0.82 1.49
C SER A 98 -15.23 1.06 2.41
N ASP A 99 -16.42 0.65 1.97
CA ASP A 99 -17.61 0.60 2.82
C ASP A 99 -17.70 -0.73 3.59
N ASP A 100 -16.95 -1.76 3.17
CA ASP A 100 -16.88 -3.04 3.85
C ASP A 100 -15.69 -3.09 4.82
N LEU A 101 -15.94 -2.74 6.08
CA LEU A 101 -14.93 -2.76 7.14
C LEU A 101 -14.44 -4.19 7.48
N GLN A 102 -15.27 -5.21 7.28
CA GLN A 102 -14.90 -6.60 7.58
C GLN A 102 -13.88 -7.11 6.55
N ALA A 103 -14.08 -6.80 5.28
CA ALA A 103 -13.10 -7.08 4.23
C ALA A 103 -11.75 -6.39 4.51
N VAL A 104 -11.77 -5.13 4.96
CA VAL A 104 -10.54 -4.41 5.33
C VAL A 104 -9.84 -5.07 6.52
N GLN A 105 -10.58 -5.41 7.57
CA GLN A 105 -10.03 -6.09 8.74
C GLN A 105 -9.41 -7.43 8.35
N HIS A 106 -10.07 -8.19 7.49
CA HIS A 106 -9.59 -9.47 7.00
C HIS A 106 -8.29 -9.30 6.20
N LEU A 107 -8.24 -8.37 5.25
CA LEU A 107 -7.04 -8.04 4.48
C LEU A 107 -5.87 -7.64 5.38
N LEU A 108 -6.13 -6.78 6.37
CA LEU A 108 -5.14 -6.37 7.37
C LEU A 108 -4.64 -7.57 8.16
N ASN A 109 -5.51 -8.48 8.56
CA ASN A 109 -5.13 -9.68 9.29
C ASN A 109 -4.21 -10.58 8.46
N ILE A 110 -4.50 -10.80 7.17
CA ILE A 110 -3.61 -11.56 6.26
C ILE A 110 -2.22 -10.89 6.19
N CYS A 111 -2.15 -9.58 5.90
CA CYS A 111 -0.86 -8.88 5.83
C CYS A 111 -0.11 -8.90 7.17
N LYS A 112 -0.81 -8.82 8.31
CA LYS A 112 -0.21 -8.89 9.65
C LYS A 112 0.42 -10.25 9.97
N GLN A 113 -0.04 -11.35 9.37
CA GLN A 113 0.51 -12.70 9.61
C GLN A 113 1.99 -12.77 9.20
N ILE A 114 2.30 -12.21 8.02
CA ILE A 114 3.63 -12.18 7.41
C ILE A 114 4.46 -10.94 7.80
N ALA A 115 3.84 -9.89 8.32
CA ALA A 115 4.56 -8.72 8.81
C ALA A 115 5.31 -8.99 10.15
N PRO A 116 6.43 -8.29 10.43
CA PRO A 116 7.13 -8.34 11.71
C PRO A 116 6.25 -7.80 12.83
N LYS A 117 6.09 -8.56 13.92
CA LYS A 117 5.21 -8.21 15.06
C LYS A 117 5.53 -6.86 15.74
N GLY A 118 6.74 -6.35 15.54
CA GLY A 118 7.19 -5.08 16.12
C GLY A 118 7.02 -3.85 15.22
N SER A 119 6.58 -4.00 13.96
CA SER A 119 6.56 -2.88 13.00
C SER A 119 5.28 -2.05 13.03
N PHE A 120 4.24 -2.49 13.74
CA PHE A 120 2.95 -1.82 13.78
C PHE A 120 2.30 -1.88 15.17
N ILE A 121 1.28 -1.04 15.35
CA ILE A 121 0.42 -1.02 16.52
C ILE A 121 -1.02 -0.74 16.10
N GLU A 122 -1.95 -1.57 16.56
CA GLU A 122 -3.38 -1.42 16.30
C GLU A 122 -4.04 -0.67 17.45
N VAL A 123 -4.82 0.36 17.11
CA VAL A 123 -5.47 1.25 18.08
C VAL A 123 -6.92 1.45 17.69
N GLN A 124 -7.84 1.15 18.62
CA GLN A 124 -9.27 1.40 18.44
C GLN A 124 -9.64 2.85 18.70
N GLU A 125 -9.11 3.44 19.79
CA GLU A 125 -9.25 4.85 20.12
C GLU A 125 -7.89 5.44 20.46
N LEU A 126 -7.47 6.45 19.70
CA LEU A 126 -6.21 7.15 19.88
C LEU A 126 -6.48 8.55 20.44
N SER A 127 -6.00 8.78 21.66
CA SER A 127 -6.01 10.10 22.28
C SER A 127 -4.68 10.81 22.08
N TRP A 128 -4.68 12.14 22.16
CA TRP A 128 -3.44 12.89 22.02
C TRP A 128 -2.50 12.60 23.20
N GLU A 129 -3.03 12.48 24.43
CA GLU A 129 -2.28 12.15 25.64
C GLU A 129 -1.42 10.89 25.43
N GLN A 130 -1.99 9.84 24.84
CA GLN A 130 -1.29 8.60 24.55
C GLN A 130 -0.07 8.81 23.64
N LEU A 131 -0.18 9.66 22.60
CA LEU A 131 0.92 9.96 21.68
C LEU A 131 2.09 10.66 22.38
N TYR A 132 1.80 11.53 23.36
CA TYR A 132 2.79 12.32 24.08
C TYR A 132 3.40 11.56 25.28
N GLU A 133 2.60 10.78 26.02
CA GLU A 133 3.03 10.07 27.23
C GLU A 133 3.68 8.72 26.91
N ASN A 134 3.26 8.03 25.84
CA ASN A 134 3.75 6.68 25.50
C ASN A 134 4.61 6.68 24.23
N GLN A 135 5.56 7.61 24.09
CA GLN A 135 6.35 7.77 22.86
C GLN A 135 7.05 6.47 22.41
N ASP A 136 7.63 5.73 23.36
CA ASP A 136 8.34 4.47 23.07
C ASP A 136 7.42 3.38 22.52
N LYS A 137 6.12 3.44 22.83
CA LYS A 137 5.12 2.50 22.32
C LYS A 137 4.88 2.69 20.82
N PHE A 138 4.91 3.94 20.35
CA PHE A 138 4.58 4.35 18.97
C PHE A 138 5.80 4.55 18.08
N ARG A 139 6.94 4.94 18.65
CA ARG A 139 8.16 5.22 17.89
C ARG A 139 8.61 3.97 17.11
N GLY A 140 8.93 4.18 15.83
CA GLY A 140 9.38 3.08 14.95
C GLY A 140 8.25 2.17 14.45
N LYS A 141 6.98 2.49 14.76
CA LYS A 141 5.82 1.66 14.39
C LYS A 141 4.82 2.41 13.52
N VAL A 142 4.11 1.64 12.72
CA VAL A 142 2.96 2.09 11.93
C VAL A 142 1.71 2.02 12.80
N ILE A 143 0.96 3.12 12.90
CA ILE A 143 -0.32 3.14 13.62
C ILE A 143 -1.42 2.66 12.67
N ILE A 144 -2.14 1.61 13.07
CA ILE A 144 -3.30 1.10 12.36
C ILE A 144 -4.56 1.53 13.13
N CYS A 145 -5.41 2.31 12.49
CA CYS A 145 -6.67 2.78 13.07
C CYS A 145 -7.81 2.58 12.08
N ILE A 146 -8.59 1.52 12.28
CA ILE A 146 -9.66 1.10 11.35
C ILE A 146 -10.93 1.94 11.55
N SER A 147 -11.16 2.43 12.77
CA SER A 147 -12.29 3.31 13.09
C SER A 147 -11.91 4.77 12.86
N PRO A 148 -12.53 5.48 11.91
CA PRO A 148 -12.21 6.90 11.68
C PRO A 148 -12.55 7.78 12.89
N LYS A 149 -13.61 7.43 13.64
CA LYS A 149 -13.96 8.06 14.92
C LYS A 149 -12.89 7.87 15.99
N GLY A 150 -12.22 6.73 15.97
CA GLY A 150 -11.17 6.34 16.93
C GLY A 150 -10.00 7.32 16.98
N CYS A 151 -9.66 7.95 15.85
CA CYS A 151 -8.52 8.87 15.76
C CYS A 151 -8.90 10.34 15.98
N LYS A 152 -10.20 10.68 16.09
CA LYS A 152 -10.67 12.08 16.01
C LYS A 152 -10.03 13.02 17.05
N LYS A 153 -9.75 12.53 18.27
CA LYS A 153 -9.15 13.33 19.37
C LYS A 153 -7.66 13.64 19.17
N ALA A 154 -6.95 12.76 18.47
CA ALA A 154 -5.52 12.86 18.19
C ALA A 154 -5.22 13.31 16.75
N LEU A 155 -6.24 13.48 15.92
CA LEU A 155 -6.10 13.68 14.48
C LEU A 155 -5.14 14.82 14.09
N PRO A 156 -5.21 16.04 14.68
CA PRO A 156 -4.27 17.11 14.33
C PRO A 156 -2.81 16.73 14.64
N ASP A 157 -2.59 16.03 15.75
CA ASP A 157 -1.27 15.57 16.17
C ASP A 157 -0.74 14.47 15.25
N VAL A 158 -1.59 13.53 14.85
CA VAL A 158 -1.25 12.49 13.87
C VAL A 158 -0.91 13.10 12.51
N GLN A 159 -1.68 14.07 12.02
CA GLN A 159 -1.38 14.78 10.76
C GLN A 159 -0.02 15.48 10.83
N ASN A 160 0.27 16.18 11.93
CA ASN A 160 1.56 16.83 12.14
C ASN A 160 2.72 15.83 12.20
N LEU A 161 2.53 14.68 12.86
CA LEU A 161 3.54 13.61 12.91
C LEU A 161 3.79 12.98 11.54
N ILE A 162 2.73 12.76 10.75
CA ILE A 162 2.83 12.23 9.39
C ILE A 162 3.63 13.18 8.49
N PHE A 163 3.37 14.49 8.59
CA PHE A 163 3.93 15.46 7.66
C PHE A 163 5.29 16.03 8.11
N TYR A 164 5.38 16.50 9.36
CA TYR A 164 6.58 17.15 9.89
C TYR A 164 7.48 16.21 10.71
N GLY A 165 7.00 15.00 11.04
CA GLY A 165 7.69 14.11 11.98
C GLY A 165 7.74 14.67 13.42
N LYS A 166 6.93 15.69 13.73
CA LYS A 166 6.86 16.34 15.04
C LYS A 166 5.48 16.93 15.28
N SER A 167 5.03 16.95 16.53
CA SER A 167 3.84 17.69 16.96
C SER A 167 4.10 18.40 18.29
N SER A 168 3.43 19.53 18.51
CA SER A 168 3.47 20.29 19.75
C SER A 168 2.07 20.74 20.14
N ARG A 169 1.72 20.58 21.42
CA ARG A 169 0.40 20.92 21.93
C ARG A 169 0.51 21.64 23.26
N GLN A 170 -0.28 22.69 23.45
CA GLN A 170 -0.41 23.39 24.72
C GLN A 170 -1.79 23.13 25.30
N VAL A 171 -1.84 22.68 26.54
CA VAL A 171 -3.09 22.33 27.22
C VAL A 171 -3.21 23.10 28.52
N THR A 172 -4.38 23.69 28.74
CA THR A 172 -4.70 24.40 29.98
C THR A 172 -4.97 23.38 31.09
N GLN A 173 -4.15 23.40 32.13
CA GLN A 173 -4.30 22.53 33.28
C GLN A 173 -4.92 23.32 34.43
N LYS A 174 -6.08 22.86 34.91
CA LYS A 174 -6.70 23.40 36.13
C LYS A 174 -6.17 22.62 37.32
N SER A 175 -5.64 23.33 38.31
CA SER A 175 -5.23 22.77 39.60
C SER A 175 -5.97 23.48 40.73
N THR A 176 -5.90 22.94 41.94
CA THR A 176 -6.42 23.56 43.16
C THR A 176 -5.78 24.93 43.46
N MET A 177 -4.58 25.20 42.93
CA MET A 177 -3.82 26.44 43.12
C MET A 177 -3.96 27.46 41.96
N GLY A 178 -4.74 27.13 40.92
CA GLY A 178 -4.95 28.01 39.76
C GLY A 178 -4.91 27.32 38.40
N LYS A 179 -4.99 28.13 37.33
CA LYS A 179 -4.90 27.67 35.93
C LYS A 179 -3.48 27.90 35.40
N GLY A 180 -2.85 26.84 34.91
CA GLY A 180 -1.55 26.91 34.23
C GLY A 180 -1.63 26.35 32.82
N PHE A 181 -0.54 26.48 32.06
CA PHE A 181 -0.39 25.82 30.78
C PHE A 181 0.70 24.77 30.86
N LYS A 182 0.43 23.59 30.30
CA LYS A 182 1.44 22.55 30.09
C LYS A 182 1.65 22.38 28.60
N GLN A 183 2.90 22.47 28.16
CA GLN A 183 3.30 22.22 26.78
C GLN A 183 3.82 20.80 26.64
N TYR A 184 3.40 20.13 25.58
CA TYR A 184 3.82 18.80 25.21
C TYR A 184 4.50 18.85 23.84
N HIS A 185 5.59 18.11 23.68
CA HIS A 185 6.34 18.02 22.44
C HIS A 185 6.71 16.56 22.13
N ILE A 186 6.53 16.15 20.87
CA ILE A 186 6.96 14.85 20.35
C ILE A 186 7.63 15.01 19.00
N LYS A 187 8.63 14.17 18.74
CA LYS A 187 9.36 14.12 17.48
C LYS A 187 9.69 12.68 17.10
N TYR A 188 8.84 12.10 16.26
CA TYR A 188 9.10 10.85 15.57
C TYR A 188 8.21 10.78 14.33
N PRO A 189 8.72 10.28 13.18
CA PRO A 189 7.86 10.01 12.03
C PRO A 189 6.88 8.88 12.36
N VAL A 190 5.65 9.02 11.86
CA VAL A 190 4.59 8.01 12.01
C VAL A 190 4.12 7.56 10.64
N GLY A 191 4.09 6.25 10.42
CA GLY A 191 3.32 5.63 9.34
C GLY A 191 1.91 5.38 9.85
N PHE A 192 0.92 5.51 8.97
CA PHE A 192 -0.48 5.41 9.35
C PHE A 192 -1.25 4.55 8.36
N ILE A 193 -2.12 3.67 8.85
CA ILE A 193 -3.07 2.92 8.03
C ILE A 193 -4.46 3.19 8.59
N GLY A 194 -5.26 3.92 7.82
CA GLY A 194 -6.64 4.25 8.14
C GLY A 194 -7.64 3.64 7.16
N VAL A 195 -8.92 3.75 7.49
CA VAL A 195 -10.02 3.39 6.59
C VAL A 195 -10.93 4.60 6.42
N GLU A 196 -11.51 4.77 5.24
CA GLU A 196 -12.48 5.82 4.92
C GLU A 196 -13.68 5.18 4.24
N THR A 197 -14.87 5.40 4.80
CA THR A 197 -16.16 4.96 4.25
C THR A 197 -16.81 6.10 3.47
N THR A 198 -17.86 5.81 2.68
CA THR A 198 -18.61 6.85 1.97
C THR A 198 -19.25 7.90 2.88
N ASP A 199 -19.59 7.51 4.11
CA ASP A 199 -20.26 8.36 5.09
C ASP A 199 -19.28 9.22 5.89
N GLU A 200 -18.04 8.77 6.04
CA GLU A 200 -16.99 9.43 6.83
C GLU A 200 -15.84 9.92 5.93
N LYS A 201 -16.18 10.61 4.84
CA LYS A 201 -15.18 11.17 3.92
C LYS A 201 -14.36 12.30 4.54
N ASN A 202 -13.11 12.36 4.14
CA ASN A 202 -12.10 13.37 4.46
C ASN A 202 -11.76 13.45 5.94
N VAL A 203 -11.81 12.33 6.67
CA VAL A 203 -11.36 12.28 8.07
C VAL A 203 -9.88 12.70 8.16
N ILE A 204 -9.06 12.33 7.18
CA ILE A 204 -7.71 12.86 7.02
C ILE A 204 -7.51 13.27 5.57
N ASP A 205 -7.64 14.57 5.32
CA ASP A 205 -7.42 15.13 3.99
C ASP A 205 -6.05 15.81 3.93
N HIS A 206 -5.06 15.10 3.39
CA HIS A 206 -3.71 15.59 3.26
C HIS A 206 -3.03 14.98 2.02
N PRO A 207 -2.33 15.77 1.17
CA PRO A 207 -1.73 15.30 -0.08
C PRO A 207 -0.62 14.26 0.10
N ALA A 208 -0.08 14.13 1.32
CA ALA A 208 0.92 13.12 1.67
C ALA A 208 0.34 11.73 1.98
N ILE A 209 -0.98 11.58 1.94
CA ILE A 209 -1.68 10.32 2.25
C ILE A 209 -2.15 9.68 0.95
N LEU A 210 -1.75 8.41 0.74
CA LEU A 210 -2.25 7.63 -0.39
C LEU A 210 -3.64 7.10 -0.04
N LYS A 211 -4.67 7.61 -0.72
CA LYS A 211 -6.02 7.06 -0.66
C LYS A 211 -6.13 5.94 -1.70
N ILE A 212 -6.39 4.72 -1.23
CA ILE A 212 -6.36 3.52 -2.06
C ILE A 212 -7.76 2.91 -2.07
N PRO A 213 -8.47 2.91 -3.21
CA PRO A 213 -9.77 2.26 -3.31
C PRO A 213 -9.62 0.73 -3.26
N LEU A 214 -10.46 0.08 -2.45
CA LEU A 214 -10.51 -1.38 -2.32
C LEU A 214 -11.60 -2.04 -3.20
N SER A 215 -12.09 -1.33 -4.21
CA SER A 215 -13.11 -1.82 -5.16
C SER A 215 -12.49 -2.16 -6.52
N SER A 216 -12.83 -3.32 -7.09
CA SER A 216 -12.60 -3.55 -8.52
C SER A 216 -13.44 -2.57 -9.34
N ASN A 217 -12.87 -2.08 -10.44
CA ASN A 217 -13.58 -1.26 -11.42
C ASN A 217 -14.42 -2.15 -12.38
N GLU A 218 -15.05 -3.20 -11.86
CA GLU A 218 -15.97 -4.04 -12.62
C GLU A 218 -17.33 -4.15 -11.92
N GLY A 219 -18.15 -3.11 -12.13
CA GLY A 219 -19.59 -3.16 -11.89
C GLY A 219 -20.05 -3.01 -10.44
N PRO A 220 -21.30 -2.54 -10.22
CA PRO A 220 -21.93 -2.58 -8.91
C PRO A 220 -22.44 -4.00 -8.67
N GLY A 221 -21.93 -4.67 -7.63
CA GLY A 221 -22.48 -5.94 -7.15
C GLY A 221 -21.51 -7.12 -7.14
N SER A 222 -20.32 -7.00 -7.76
CA SER A 222 -19.25 -7.97 -7.53
C SER A 222 -18.32 -7.43 -6.44
N TYR A 223 -18.74 -7.58 -5.18
CA TYR A 223 -17.71 -7.85 -4.20
C TYR A 223 -17.15 -9.20 -4.62
N THR A 224 -15.90 -9.27 -5.07
CA THR A 224 -15.16 -10.50 -4.78
C THR A 224 -15.12 -10.53 -3.25
N VAL A 225 -16.14 -11.17 -2.68
CA VAL A 225 -16.13 -11.65 -1.31
C VAL A 225 -14.75 -12.26 -1.19
N ILE A 226 -13.92 -11.69 -0.32
CA ILE A 226 -12.73 -12.40 0.10
C ILE A 226 -13.29 -13.71 0.64
N GLY A 227 -13.14 -14.78 -0.13
CA GLY A 227 -13.88 -16.02 0.10
C GLY A 227 -13.66 -16.42 1.55
N TYR A 228 -14.72 -16.36 2.36
CA TYR A 228 -14.68 -16.82 3.75
C TYR A 228 -14.74 -18.34 3.83
N ASP A 229 -14.87 -19.02 2.69
CA ASP A 229 -15.16 -20.43 2.63
C ASP A 229 -13.91 -21.23 2.26
N ASN A 230 -13.57 -22.14 3.18
CA ASN A 230 -12.60 -23.21 3.11
C ASN A 230 -11.12 -22.79 3.25
N PHE A 231 -10.76 -22.36 4.46
CA PHE A 231 -9.41 -22.62 4.94
C PHE A 231 -9.25 -24.13 5.12
N GLU A 232 -8.71 -24.81 4.11
CA GLU A 232 -7.98 -26.05 4.38
C GLU A 232 -6.93 -25.75 5.45
N GLN A 233 -6.75 -26.66 6.41
CA GLN A 233 -5.68 -26.51 7.40
C GLN A 233 -4.38 -26.19 6.65
N PRO A 234 -3.66 -25.13 7.06
CA PRO A 234 -2.48 -24.70 6.33
C PRO A 234 -1.53 -25.87 6.22
N SER A 235 -1.28 -26.34 4.99
CA SER A 235 -0.33 -27.42 4.76
C SER A 235 1.00 -27.07 5.42
N GLU A 236 1.78 -28.07 5.85
CA GLU A 236 3.09 -27.81 6.43
C GLU A 236 3.97 -26.96 5.49
N GLU A 237 3.83 -27.16 4.18
CA GLU A 237 4.52 -26.41 3.15
C GLU A 237 4.13 -24.92 3.16
N TYR A 238 2.85 -24.61 3.26
CA TYR A 238 2.35 -23.24 3.34
C TYR A 238 2.78 -22.54 4.63
N SER A 239 2.77 -23.26 5.76
CA SER A 239 3.27 -22.74 7.03
C SER A 239 4.77 -22.40 6.99
N ARG A 240 5.57 -23.23 6.30
CA ARG A 240 7.01 -22.97 6.06
C ARG A 240 7.21 -21.75 5.18
N GLU A 241 6.39 -21.55 4.15
CA GLU A 241 6.45 -20.39 3.26
C GLU A 241 6.16 -19.08 4.02
N ILE A 242 5.12 -19.05 4.85
CA ILE A 242 4.80 -17.89 5.72
C ILE A 242 5.98 -17.57 6.64
N HIS A 243 6.56 -18.58 7.28
CA HIS A 243 7.72 -18.40 8.16
C HIS A 243 8.93 -17.84 7.40
N ARG A 244 9.16 -18.34 6.18
CA ARG A 244 10.22 -17.85 5.29
C ARG A 244 10.02 -16.38 4.94
N ILE A 245 8.83 -15.98 4.46
CA ILE A 245 8.51 -14.58 4.12
C ILE A 245 8.77 -13.70 5.34
N LYS A 246 8.21 -14.07 6.49
CA LYS A 246 8.35 -13.32 7.74
C LYS A 246 9.81 -13.13 8.18
N THR A 247 10.61 -14.19 8.03
CA THR A 247 12.04 -14.16 8.39
C THR A 247 12.80 -13.20 7.48
N ILE A 248 12.55 -13.24 6.17
CA ILE A 248 13.21 -12.37 5.20
C ILE A 248 12.88 -10.90 5.47
N PHE A 249 11.58 -10.59 5.57
CA PHE A 249 11.10 -9.23 5.78
C PHE A 249 11.44 -8.70 7.19
N GLY A 250 11.59 -9.57 8.19
CA GLY A 250 12.05 -9.22 9.53
C GLY A 250 13.54 -8.90 9.63
N ARG A 251 14.34 -9.24 8.62
CA ARG A 251 15.79 -8.95 8.55
C ARG A 251 16.11 -7.64 7.85
N LEU A 252 15.14 -7.03 7.17
CA LEU A 252 15.32 -5.76 6.49
C LEU A 252 15.75 -4.67 7.48
N LYS A 253 16.66 -3.81 7.04
CA LYS A 253 17.17 -2.67 7.82
C LYS A 253 17.08 -1.39 6.97
N PRO A 254 16.98 -0.21 7.60
CA PRO A 254 17.16 1.06 6.89
C PRO A 254 18.47 1.06 6.10
N CYS A 255 18.41 1.50 4.84
CA CYS A 255 19.57 1.63 3.97
C CYS A 255 19.39 2.87 3.11
N LYS A 256 20.50 3.54 2.77
CA LYS A 256 20.47 4.66 1.83
C LYS A 256 20.27 4.11 0.42
N VAL A 257 19.25 4.61 -0.27
CA VAL A 257 18.95 4.23 -1.66
C VAL A 257 19.35 5.35 -2.60
N GLN A 258 20.17 5.02 -3.60
CA GLN A 258 20.47 5.88 -4.73
C GLN A 258 19.52 5.57 -5.89
N VAL A 259 18.92 6.60 -6.49
CA VAL A 259 18.03 6.46 -7.64
C VAL A 259 18.62 7.25 -8.81
N PRO A 260 19.40 6.61 -9.71
CA PRO A 260 20.12 7.32 -10.78
C PRO A 260 19.21 8.08 -11.73
N PHE A 261 18.02 7.55 -11.99
CA PHE A 261 17.02 8.09 -12.91
C PHE A 261 15.97 8.99 -12.23
N ILE A 262 16.21 9.46 -11.00
CA ILE A 262 15.20 10.22 -10.26
C ILE A 262 14.81 11.53 -10.95
N ASN A 263 15.78 12.18 -11.61
CA ASN A 263 15.54 13.42 -12.36
C ASN A 263 14.63 13.17 -13.57
N GLN A 264 14.79 12.03 -14.26
CA GLN A 264 13.92 11.63 -15.36
C GLN A 264 12.47 11.48 -14.87
N ILE A 265 12.26 10.74 -13.78
CA ILE A 265 10.93 10.58 -13.17
C ILE A 265 10.35 11.94 -12.75
N SER A 266 11.16 12.80 -12.13
CA SER A 266 10.75 14.14 -11.67
C SER A 266 10.23 15.01 -12.82
N ILE A 267 10.94 15.03 -13.95
CA ILE A 267 10.55 15.79 -15.14
C ILE A 267 9.22 15.30 -15.69
N ASP A 268 9.04 13.98 -15.85
CA ASP A 268 7.79 13.42 -16.39
C ASP A 268 6.61 13.55 -15.44
N PHE A 269 6.88 13.47 -14.13
CA PHE A 269 5.88 13.74 -13.09
C PHE A 269 5.46 15.22 -13.10
N MET A 270 6.41 16.14 -13.27
CA MET A 270 6.14 17.58 -13.33
C MET A 270 5.35 17.99 -14.58
N ARG A 271 5.62 17.35 -15.74
CA ARG A 271 4.90 17.60 -17.00
C ARG A 271 3.40 17.35 -16.90
N GLN A 272 2.99 16.46 -16.00
CA GLN A 272 1.57 16.16 -15.72
C GLN A 272 0.89 17.21 -14.83
N LYS A 273 1.65 18.19 -14.32
CA LYS A 273 1.20 19.33 -13.50
C LYS A 273 0.33 18.92 -12.29
N PRO A 274 0.81 18.01 -11.41
CA PRO A 274 0.06 17.63 -10.22
C PRO A 274 0.01 18.77 -9.19
N THR A 275 -1.10 18.85 -8.45
CA THR A 275 -1.16 19.59 -7.20
C THR A 275 -0.20 18.99 -6.18
N ASP A 276 0.41 19.83 -5.34
CA ASP A 276 1.36 19.41 -4.31
C ASP A 276 2.49 18.51 -4.83
N PHE A 277 3.07 18.88 -5.98
CA PHE A 277 4.14 18.16 -6.69
C PHE A 277 5.19 17.58 -5.73
N ILE A 278 5.76 18.42 -4.84
CA ILE A 278 6.83 18.02 -3.91
C ILE A 278 6.37 16.88 -3.01
N ILE A 279 5.15 16.98 -2.47
CA ILE A 279 4.61 16.02 -1.52
C ILE A 279 4.31 14.69 -2.22
N LYS A 280 3.63 14.74 -3.37
CA LYS A 280 3.28 13.53 -4.15
C LYS A 280 4.51 12.83 -4.71
N PHE A 281 5.49 13.59 -5.18
CA PHE A 281 6.75 13.04 -5.67
C PHE A 281 7.58 12.39 -4.55
N ASN A 282 7.57 12.96 -3.33
CA ASN A 282 8.21 12.33 -2.17
C ASN A 282 7.57 10.97 -1.82
N MET A 283 6.25 10.81 -2.00
CA MET A 283 5.62 9.49 -1.85
C MET A 283 6.13 8.47 -2.87
N VAL A 284 6.29 8.87 -4.13
CA VAL A 284 6.89 8.02 -5.18
C VAL A 284 8.31 7.61 -4.79
N GLN A 285 9.13 8.56 -4.32
CA GLN A 285 10.49 8.28 -3.85
C GLN A 285 10.51 7.28 -2.69
N LYS A 286 9.66 7.46 -1.68
CA LYS A 286 9.56 6.53 -0.53
C LYS A 286 9.19 5.12 -0.97
N ILE A 287 8.21 4.95 -1.85
CA ILE A 287 7.81 3.63 -2.37
C ILE A 287 8.95 3.00 -3.15
N LEU A 288 9.62 3.76 -4.02
CA LEU A 288 10.76 3.27 -4.80
C LEU A 288 11.92 2.84 -3.90
N SER A 289 12.22 3.61 -2.85
CA SER A 289 13.23 3.25 -1.85
C SER A 289 12.85 1.99 -1.07
N LEU A 290 11.60 1.86 -0.62
CA LEU A 290 11.13 0.66 0.07
C LEU A 290 11.23 -0.59 -0.80
N LEU A 291 10.87 -0.49 -2.08
CA LEU A 291 11.01 -1.59 -3.04
C LEU A 291 12.49 -1.96 -3.25
N SER A 292 13.36 -0.96 -3.32
CA SER A 292 14.81 -1.16 -3.45
C SER A 292 15.41 -1.87 -2.24
N ILE A 293 15.03 -1.46 -1.02
CA ILE A 293 15.44 -2.13 0.22
C ILE A 293 14.87 -3.56 0.26
N THR A 294 13.60 -3.71 -0.08
CA THR A 294 12.90 -5.00 -0.08
C THR A 294 13.57 -5.99 -1.02
N ASN A 295 13.97 -5.58 -2.24
CA ASN A 295 14.59 -6.48 -3.20
C ASN A 295 16.10 -6.73 -2.96
N ASN A 296 16.70 -6.06 -1.98
CA ASN A 296 18.09 -6.23 -1.58
C ASN A 296 18.20 -6.56 -0.09
N PRO A 297 17.57 -7.65 0.38
CA PRO A 297 17.65 -8.03 1.79
C PRO A 297 19.07 -8.48 2.15
N PRO A 298 19.46 -8.41 3.44
CA PRO A 298 20.77 -8.87 3.89
C PRO A 298 21.02 -10.35 3.53
N LEU A 299 22.24 -10.67 3.11
CA LEU A 299 22.66 -12.05 2.84
C LEU A 299 22.43 -12.94 4.06
N ILE A 300 21.96 -14.16 3.85
CA ILE A 300 21.79 -15.17 4.91
C ILE A 300 23.06 -16.01 4.95
N THR A 301 23.67 -16.17 6.12
CA THR A 301 24.80 -17.09 6.27
C THR A 301 24.29 -18.50 6.57
N GLN A 302 25.05 -19.54 6.17
CA GLN A 302 24.69 -20.92 6.51
C GLN A 302 24.57 -21.13 8.02
N ASP A 303 25.44 -20.49 8.80
CA ASP A 303 25.39 -20.54 10.26
C ASP A 303 24.07 -19.98 10.81
N GLU A 304 23.54 -18.89 10.25
CA GLU A 304 22.23 -18.36 10.63
C GLU A 304 21.10 -19.37 10.36
N VAL A 305 21.14 -20.08 9.23
CA VAL A 305 20.17 -21.13 8.89
C VAL A 305 20.27 -22.28 9.91
N ILE A 306 21.49 -22.74 10.22
CA ILE A 306 21.75 -23.83 11.17
C ILE A 306 21.28 -23.44 12.58
N TYR A 307 21.60 -22.23 13.05
CA TYR A 307 21.13 -21.75 14.35
C TYR A 307 19.60 -21.64 14.43
N GLY A 308 18.95 -21.23 13.34
CA GLY A 308 17.50 -21.23 13.21
C GLY A 308 16.90 -22.63 13.38
N PHE A 309 17.47 -23.65 12.73
CA PHE A 309 17.06 -25.04 12.89
C PHE A 309 17.27 -25.59 14.31
N MET A 310 18.31 -25.14 14.99
CA MET A 310 18.61 -25.58 16.36
C MET A 310 17.79 -24.86 17.43
N GLY A 311 16.89 -23.93 17.06
CA GLY A 311 16.11 -23.12 18.00
C GLY A 311 16.98 -22.16 18.82
N ILE A 312 18.21 -21.90 18.38
CA ILE A 312 19.15 -21.00 19.06
C ILE A 312 18.88 -19.60 18.50
N ASN A 313 18.34 -18.71 19.33
CA ASN A 313 18.23 -17.30 18.99
C ASN A 313 19.64 -16.70 18.82
N SER A 314 20.14 -16.67 17.57
CA SER A 314 21.42 -16.07 17.19
C SER A 314 21.38 -14.54 17.19
N SER A 315 20.64 -13.93 18.13
CA SER A 315 20.56 -12.48 18.27
C SER A 315 21.87 -11.82 18.72
N ARG A 316 22.90 -12.60 19.07
CA ARG A 316 24.16 -12.08 19.66
C ARG A 316 25.33 -11.84 18.71
N ASN A 317 25.35 -12.39 17.50
CA ASN A 317 26.45 -12.15 16.55
C ASN A 317 25.92 -11.54 15.25
N ARG A 318 25.28 -10.37 15.34
CA ARG A 318 25.04 -9.56 14.16
C ARG A 318 26.33 -8.81 13.87
N SER A 319 27.16 -9.36 12.98
CA SER A 319 28.16 -8.54 12.30
C SER A 319 27.45 -7.29 11.78
N ILE A 320 28.03 -6.14 12.09
CA ILE A 320 27.64 -4.84 11.58
C ILE A 320 27.87 -4.92 10.07
N ALA A 321 26.91 -5.48 9.33
CA ALA A 321 26.94 -5.48 7.89
C ALA A 321 26.87 -4.01 7.47
N GLU A 322 27.91 -3.60 6.75
CA GLU A 322 28.14 -2.28 6.21
C GLU A 322 26.84 -1.67 5.67
N THR A 323 26.67 -0.38 5.90
CA THR A 323 25.66 0.44 5.24
C THR A 323 25.91 0.43 3.74
N ASN A 324 25.49 -0.65 3.08
CA ASN A 324 25.59 -0.79 1.64
C ASN A 324 24.61 0.20 1.02
N ASN A 325 25.14 1.17 0.29
CA ASN A 325 24.31 2.02 -0.56
C ASN A 325 23.65 1.13 -1.60
N ILE A 326 22.32 1.03 -1.56
CA ILE A 326 21.55 0.25 -2.54
C ILE A 326 21.23 1.18 -3.71
N THR A 327 21.33 0.67 -4.95
CA THR A 327 20.91 1.43 -6.13
C THR A 327 19.61 0.87 -6.67
N ALA A 328 18.61 1.73 -6.85
CA ALA A 328 17.34 1.35 -7.48
C ALA A 328 17.55 1.06 -8.97
N THR A 329 16.85 0.06 -9.49
CA THR A 329 16.92 -0.35 -10.90
C THR A 329 15.57 -0.16 -11.59
N LYS A 330 15.52 -0.43 -12.89
CA LYS A 330 14.27 -0.43 -13.65
C LYS A 330 13.26 -1.46 -13.13
N VAL A 331 13.72 -2.52 -12.42
CA VAL A 331 12.86 -3.53 -11.80
C VAL A 331 12.01 -2.89 -10.71
N GLU A 332 12.64 -2.21 -9.74
CA GLU A 332 11.91 -1.51 -8.67
C GLU A 332 11.02 -0.40 -9.22
N TYR A 333 11.48 0.30 -10.27
CA TYR A 333 10.67 1.28 -10.97
C TYR A 333 9.40 0.65 -11.57
N ALA A 334 9.53 -0.48 -12.28
CA ALA A 334 8.40 -1.17 -12.87
C ALA A 334 7.39 -1.62 -11.80
N GLN A 335 7.88 -2.13 -10.66
CA GLN A 335 7.01 -2.50 -9.54
C GLN A 335 6.27 -1.28 -8.96
N MET A 336 6.99 -0.17 -8.73
CA MET A 336 6.42 1.08 -8.24
C MET A 336 5.32 1.60 -9.19
N ALA A 337 5.61 1.66 -10.49
CA ALA A 337 4.68 2.13 -11.51
C ALA A 337 3.42 1.27 -11.57
N GLN A 338 3.55 -0.05 -11.40
CA GLN A 338 2.42 -0.97 -11.35
C GLN A 338 1.56 -0.80 -10.09
N LEU A 339 2.20 -0.69 -8.92
CA LEU A 339 1.49 -0.53 -7.65
C LEU A 339 0.74 0.82 -7.59
N LEU A 340 1.36 1.89 -8.07
CA LEU A 340 0.80 3.25 -8.02
C LEU A 340 -0.12 3.61 -9.18
N LYS A 341 -0.36 2.67 -10.11
CA LYS A 341 -1.25 2.90 -11.24
C LYS A 341 -2.66 3.24 -10.76
N GLY A 342 -3.12 4.46 -11.05
CA GLY A 342 -4.44 4.91 -10.65
C GLY A 342 -4.58 5.25 -9.16
N VAL A 343 -3.47 5.43 -8.43
CA VAL A 343 -3.49 5.73 -6.98
C VAL A 343 -3.20 7.19 -6.68
N ILE A 344 -2.24 7.82 -7.38
CA ILE A 344 -1.85 9.21 -7.11
C ILE A 344 -2.67 10.14 -8.01
N PRO A 345 -3.61 10.93 -7.47
CA PRO A 345 -4.39 11.84 -8.29
C PRO A 345 -3.55 13.05 -8.72
N ILE A 346 -3.73 13.52 -9.95
CA ILE A 346 -3.10 14.75 -10.45
C ILE A 346 -3.65 15.95 -9.68
N ARG A 347 -4.94 15.96 -9.35
CA ARG A 347 -5.60 17.03 -8.58
C ARG A 347 -6.30 16.42 -7.37
N ASP A 348 -6.35 17.14 -6.26
CA ASP A 348 -6.98 16.65 -5.02
C ASP A 348 -8.52 16.71 -5.05
N GLU A 349 -9.12 16.76 -6.23
CA GLU A 349 -10.57 16.72 -6.40
C GLU A 349 -11.07 15.30 -6.17
N HIS A 350 -11.66 15.08 -4.99
CA HIS A 350 -12.26 13.80 -4.63
C HIS A 350 -13.67 13.73 -5.19
N TYR A 351 -13.86 12.95 -6.25
CA TYR A 351 -15.19 12.76 -6.81
C TYR A 351 -15.99 11.76 -5.99
N THR A 352 -17.23 12.10 -5.67
CA THR A 352 -18.15 11.14 -5.06
C THR A 352 -18.53 10.06 -6.07
N ARG A 353 -18.95 8.88 -5.59
CA ARG A 353 -19.45 7.81 -6.46
C ARG A 353 -20.62 8.29 -7.33
N ILE A 354 -21.47 9.17 -6.78
CA ILE A 354 -22.56 9.83 -7.51
C ILE A 354 -21.99 10.71 -8.63
N GLN A 355 -20.96 11.52 -8.36
CA GLN A 355 -20.31 12.37 -9.38
C GLN A 355 -19.64 11.54 -10.48
N ILE A 356 -18.95 10.45 -10.12
CA ILE A 356 -18.35 9.52 -11.09
C ILE A 356 -19.45 8.89 -11.96
N ASN A 357 -20.52 8.39 -11.34
CA ASN A 357 -21.64 7.78 -12.08
C ASN A 357 -22.32 8.77 -13.02
N ILE A 358 -22.54 10.03 -12.59
CA ILE A 358 -23.12 11.08 -13.42
C ILE A 358 -22.17 11.45 -14.55
N PHE A 359 -20.87 11.57 -14.30
CA PHE A 359 -19.88 11.82 -15.35
C PHE A 359 -19.88 10.68 -16.39
N GLU A 360 -19.83 9.42 -15.94
CA GLU A 360 -19.86 8.26 -16.84
C GLU A 360 -21.18 8.17 -17.61
N ALA A 361 -22.32 8.54 -17.00
CA ALA A 361 -23.60 8.64 -17.71
C ALA A 361 -23.54 9.69 -18.83
N VAL A 362 -23.07 10.90 -18.53
CA VAL A 362 -22.88 11.97 -19.53
C VAL A 362 -21.94 11.51 -20.65
N LYS A 363 -20.80 10.92 -20.29
CA LYS A 363 -19.80 10.39 -21.22
C LYS A 363 -20.38 9.32 -22.14
N MET A 364 -21.06 8.30 -21.59
CA MET A 364 -21.68 7.24 -22.39
C MET A 364 -22.72 7.78 -23.36
N ILE A 365 -23.53 8.75 -22.93
CA ILE A 365 -24.52 9.39 -23.82
C ILE A 365 -23.81 10.20 -24.91
N ASN A 366 -22.80 10.99 -24.55
CA ASN A 366 -22.03 11.78 -25.51
C ASN A 366 -21.34 10.90 -26.57
N LEU A 367 -20.64 9.85 -26.14
CA LEU A 367 -19.92 8.94 -27.02
C LEU A 367 -20.90 8.11 -27.86
N GLY A 368 -21.98 7.59 -27.28
CA GLY A 368 -23.00 6.86 -28.04
C GLY A 368 -23.69 7.73 -29.11
N LYS A 369 -23.84 9.04 -28.87
CA LYS A 369 -24.31 9.99 -29.89
C LYS A 369 -23.23 10.32 -30.94
N LEU A 370 -21.95 10.14 -30.62
CA LEU A 370 -20.83 10.31 -31.55
C LEU A 370 -20.57 9.08 -32.44
N ASP A 371 -21.10 7.90 -32.09
CA ASP A 371 -20.96 6.67 -32.91
C ASP A 371 -21.47 6.85 -34.35
N GLY A 372 -22.37 7.80 -34.59
CA GLY A 372 -22.84 8.18 -35.94
C GLY A 372 -22.05 9.29 -36.63
N SER A 373 -20.93 9.74 -36.08
CA SER A 373 -20.11 10.83 -36.61
C SER A 373 -18.81 10.34 -37.26
N PHE A 374 -18.22 11.13 -38.16
CA PHE A 374 -16.90 10.84 -38.77
C PHE A 374 -15.71 11.10 -37.81
N ALA A 375 -15.95 11.34 -36.52
CA ALA A 375 -14.88 11.60 -35.57
C ALA A 375 -14.17 10.29 -35.21
N ASP A 376 -12.83 10.28 -35.26
CA ASP A 376 -12.04 9.17 -34.74
C ASP A 376 -12.16 9.17 -33.21
N GLN A 377 -12.84 8.16 -32.67
CA GLN A 377 -13.06 8.05 -31.22
C GLN A 377 -11.79 7.72 -30.45
N SER A 378 -10.72 7.30 -31.13
CA SER A 378 -9.41 7.08 -30.53
C SER A 378 -8.65 8.39 -30.28
N ASP A 379 -8.97 9.47 -31.01
CA ASP A 379 -8.40 10.80 -30.79
C ASP A 379 -9.24 11.61 -29.80
N LYS A 380 -8.73 11.70 -28.57
CA LYS A 380 -9.35 12.45 -27.48
C LYS A 380 -9.59 13.93 -27.83
N ILE A 381 -8.70 14.57 -28.59
CA ILE A 381 -8.82 15.99 -28.94
C ILE A 381 -9.97 16.16 -29.93
N GLN A 382 -10.04 15.30 -30.95
CA GLN A 382 -11.10 15.32 -31.95
C GLN A 382 -12.47 15.05 -31.33
N VAL A 383 -12.57 14.09 -30.41
CA VAL A 383 -13.79 13.79 -29.65
C VAL A 383 -14.28 15.04 -28.90
N LEU A 384 -13.42 15.66 -28.07
CA LEU A 384 -13.79 16.81 -27.27
C LEU A 384 -14.14 18.03 -28.13
N ALA A 385 -13.43 18.25 -29.23
CA ALA A 385 -13.72 19.32 -30.18
C ALA A 385 -15.08 19.13 -30.88
N THR A 386 -15.45 17.88 -31.19
CA THR A 386 -16.74 17.56 -31.82
C THR A 386 -17.91 17.76 -30.86
N LEU A 387 -17.76 17.31 -29.60
CA LEU A 387 -18.74 17.57 -28.54
C LEU A 387 -18.95 19.07 -28.30
N TYR A 388 -17.87 19.85 -28.30
CA TYR A 388 -17.97 21.31 -28.12
C TYR A 388 -18.78 21.99 -29.23
N LYS A 389 -18.65 21.53 -30.48
CA LYS A 389 -19.25 22.15 -31.67
C LYS A 389 -20.71 21.71 -31.91
N GLY A 390 -21.07 20.48 -31.58
CA GLY A 390 -22.36 19.89 -31.96
C GLY A 390 -23.32 19.70 -30.79
N SER A 391 -24.40 20.49 -30.75
CA SER A 391 -25.44 20.32 -29.73
C SER A 391 -26.20 18.99 -29.81
N THR A 392 -26.19 18.34 -30.96
CA THR A 392 -26.77 17.00 -31.18
C THR A 392 -26.15 15.93 -30.30
N TYR A 393 -24.90 16.11 -29.85
CA TYR A 393 -24.17 15.14 -29.03
C TYR A 393 -24.33 15.38 -27.53
N TRP A 394 -24.96 16.48 -27.12
CA TRP A 394 -25.11 16.83 -25.71
C TRP A 394 -26.15 15.94 -25.03
N ALA A 395 -25.86 15.56 -23.80
CA ALA A 395 -26.75 14.76 -22.96
C ALA A 395 -27.80 15.68 -22.30
N LYS A 396 -29.06 15.25 -22.31
CA LYS A 396 -30.15 15.96 -21.62
C LYS A 396 -30.25 15.48 -20.16
N PRO A 397 -30.72 16.33 -19.22
CA PRO A 397 -30.91 15.94 -17.82
C PRO A 397 -31.68 14.63 -17.62
N VAL A 398 -32.75 14.42 -18.39
CA VAL A 398 -33.60 13.21 -18.30
C VAL A 398 -32.83 11.97 -18.76
N GLU A 399 -32.10 12.06 -19.88
CA GLU A 399 -31.26 10.95 -20.37
C GLU A 399 -30.18 10.59 -19.34
N ILE A 400 -29.57 11.60 -18.70
CA ILE A 400 -28.57 11.41 -17.64
C ILE A 400 -29.21 10.73 -16.43
N PHE A 401 -30.42 11.14 -16.03
CA PHE A 401 -31.15 10.52 -14.93
C PHE A 401 -31.45 9.05 -15.18
N GLU A 402 -31.95 8.71 -16.36
CA GLU A 402 -32.23 7.33 -16.75
C GLU A 402 -30.95 6.50 -16.79
N LYS A 403 -29.87 7.04 -17.38
CA LYS A 403 -28.59 6.34 -17.55
C LYS A 403 -27.82 6.18 -16.24
N ALA A 404 -27.89 7.15 -15.34
CA ALA A 404 -27.24 7.11 -14.03
C ALA A 404 -27.92 6.12 -13.07
N ASN A 405 -29.23 5.89 -13.22
CA ASN A 405 -30.01 5.00 -12.36
C ASN A 405 -30.19 3.57 -12.93
N THR A 406 -29.66 3.25 -14.11
CA THR A 406 -29.90 1.93 -14.75
C THR A 406 -29.15 0.77 -14.09
N LYS A 407 -28.12 1.04 -13.29
CA LYS A 407 -27.14 0.02 -12.86
C LYS A 407 -27.40 -0.63 -11.49
N GLY A 408 -28.63 -0.59 -10.95
CA GLY A 408 -28.96 -1.26 -9.68
C GLY A 408 -28.24 -0.64 -8.48
N GLY A 409 -28.93 0.24 -7.75
CA GLY A 409 -28.39 0.94 -6.59
C GLY A 409 -29.43 1.87 -5.99
N LYS A 410 -29.06 2.62 -4.96
CA LYS A 410 -29.95 3.63 -4.36
C LYS A 410 -30.30 4.68 -5.42
N LEU A 411 -31.59 4.83 -5.70
CA LEU A 411 -32.11 5.78 -6.69
C LEU A 411 -31.60 7.19 -6.38
N ILE A 412 -30.93 7.80 -7.36
CA ILE A 412 -30.46 9.19 -7.29
C ILE A 412 -31.58 10.08 -7.81
N SER A 413 -32.09 10.99 -6.97
CA SER A 413 -33.16 11.90 -7.38
C SER A 413 -32.70 12.91 -8.42
N MET A 414 -33.61 13.42 -9.25
CA MET A 414 -33.32 14.43 -10.27
C MET A 414 -32.66 15.69 -9.67
N GLN A 415 -33.13 16.15 -8.52
CA GLN A 415 -32.54 17.29 -7.81
C GLN A 415 -31.10 17.03 -7.36
N ALA A 416 -30.78 15.80 -6.96
CA ALA A 416 -29.41 15.42 -6.61
C ALA A 416 -28.53 15.40 -7.86
N ILE A 417 -29.04 14.89 -8.99
CA ILE A 417 -28.33 14.92 -10.28
C ILE A 417 -28.02 16.35 -10.71
N ASP A 418 -29.00 17.25 -10.68
CA ASP A 418 -28.78 18.66 -11.05
C ASP A 418 -27.73 19.34 -10.16
N ARG A 419 -27.77 19.06 -8.85
CA ARG A 419 -26.77 19.58 -7.89
C ARG A 419 -25.37 19.11 -8.24
N GLU A 420 -25.20 17.82 -8.52
CA GLU A 420 -23.89 17.23 -8.84
C GLU A 420 -23.41 17.61 -10.25
N LEU A 421 -24.30 17.73 -11.25
CA LEU A 421 -23.98 18.27 -12.57
C LEU A 421 -23.45 19.72 -12.47
N ASN A 422 -24.09 20.56 -11.65
CA ASN A 422 -23.61 21.93 -11.43
C ASN A 422 -22.24 21.95 -10.74
N LYS A 423 -21.96 21.01 -9.83
CA LYS A 423 -20.62 20.87 -9.21
C LYS A 423 -19.58 20.43 -10.23
N LEU A 424 -19.84 19.37 -10.99
CA LEU A 424 -18.95 18.90 -12.06
C LEU A 424 -18.69 19.98 -13.12
N HIS A 425 -19.69 20.80 -13.41
CA HIS A 425 -19.54 21.94 -14.31
C HIS A 425 -18.62 23.02 -13.74
N ARG A 426 -18.78 23.38 -12.46
CA ARG A 426 -17.88 24.33 -11.77
C ARG A 426 -16.44 23.83 -11.71
N LEU A 427 -16.25 22.52 -11.60
CA LEU A 427 -14.92 21.88 -11.65
C LEU A 427 -14.35 21.79 -13.08
N GLY A 428 -15.12 22.18 -14.11
CA GLY A 428 -14.69 22.23 -15.50
C GLY A 428 -14.62 20.87 -16.20
N ILE A 429 -15.06 19.79 -15.55
CA ILE A 429 -15.00 18.40 -16.06
C ILE A 429 -16.08 18.15 -17.10
N ILE A 430 -17.23 18.80 -16.91
CA ILE A 430 -18.32 18.85 -17.89
C ILE A 430 -18.64 20.30 -18.21
N ALA A 431 -19.14 20.54 -19.41
CA ALA A 431 -19.69 21.82 -19.80
C ALA A 431 -21.21 21.75 -19.81
N LYS A 432 -21.84 22.85 -19.40
CA LYS A 432 -23.27 23.10 -19.50
C LYS A 432 -23.49 24.18 -20.56
N ARG A 433 -24.29 23.89 -21.57
CA ARG A 433 -24.67 24.86 -22.62
C ARG A 433 -26.15 24.81 -22.93
N LYS A 434 -26.72 25.95 -23.31
CA LYS A 434 -28.11 26.03 -23.73
C LYS A 434 -28.23 25.44 -25.13
N PHE A 435 -29.18 24.54 -25.35
CA PHE A 435 -29.46 24.01 -26.69
C PHE A 435 -29.90 25.16 -27.62
N PRO A 436 -29.51 25.13 -28.90
CA PRO A 436 -29.99 26.13 -29.86
C PRO A 436 -31.52 26.16 -29.89
N LYS A 437 -32.11 27.36 -29.82
CA LYS A 437 -33.56 27.61 -29.97
C LYS A 437 -34.48 26.98 -28.92
N THR A 438 -33.96 26.50 -27.78
CA THR A 438 -34.79 25.98 -26.67
C THR A 438 -34.38 26.62 -25.34
N SER A 439 -35.21 26.50 -24.30
CA SER A 439 -34.88 26.90 -22.92
C SER A 439 -33.90 25.95 -22.24
N ASP A 440 -33.71 24.76 -22.79
CA ASP A 440 -33.11 23.63 -22.10
C ASP A 440 -31.58 23.65 -22.17
N PHE A 441 -30.96 23.00 -21.20
CA PHE A 441 -29.51 22.85 -21.13
C PHE A 441 -29.09 21.43 -21.52
N GLY A 442 -28.04 21.35 -22.32
CA GLY A 442 -27.30 20.14 -22.63
C GLY A 442 -25.98 20.10 -21.89
N TYR A 443 -25.51 18.88 -21.62
CA TYR A 443 -24.26 18.61 -20.92
C TYR A 443 -23.34 17.79 -21.81
N TYR A 444 -22.06 18.15 -21.82
CA TYR A 444 -21.04 17.34 -22.49
C TYR A 444 -19.74 17.30 -21.69
N ILE A 445 -18.97 16.23 -21.87
CA ILE A 445 -17.67 16.10 -21.20
C ILE A 445 -16.64 17.08 -21.80
N ASN A 446 -15.87 17.72 -20.93
CA ASN A 446 -14.67 18.49 -21.31
C ASN A 446 -13.39 17.67 -21.16
N ASP A 447 -13.48 16.49 -20.55
CA ASP A 447 -12.38 15.55 -20.36
C ASP A 447 -12.87 14.12 -20.61
N THR A 448 -11.99 13.25 -21.10
CA THR A 448 -12.33 11.86 -21.43
C THR A 448 -12.30 10.93 -20.20
N SER A 449 -11.79 11.43 -19.07
CA SER A 449 -11.69 10.72 -17.80
C SER A 449 -11.93 11.69 -16.63
N ILE A 450 -12.69 11.25 -15.64
CA ILE A 450 -12.81 11.90 -14.33
C ILE A 450 -11.78 11.31 -13.37
N GLY A 451 -11.13 12.14 -12.55
CA GLY A 451 -10.05 11.68 -11.67
C GLY A 451 -8.80 11.24 -12.43
N LYS A 452 -8.08 12.21 -13.01
CA LYS A 452 -6.79 11.91 -13.64
C LYS A 452 -5.78 11.51 -12.56
N HIS A 453 -5.11 10.40 -12.79
CA HIS A 453 -4.03 9.92 -11.93
C HIS A 453 -2.69 10.10 -12.66
N ILE A 454 -1.62 10.20 -11.88
CA ILE A 454 -0.27 10.18 -12.41
C ILE A 454 -0.06 8.89 -13.19
N THR A 455 0.49 9.05 -14.38
CA THR A 455 0.98 7.98 -15.23
C THR A 455 2.51 7.97 -15.18
N PHE A 456 3.09 6.79 -15.28
CA PHE A 456 4.53 6.60 -15.29
C PHE A 456 4.94 6.15 -16.69
N GLN A 457 6.09 6.63 -17.16
CA GLN A 457 6.69 6.19 -18.42
C GLN A 457 7.00 4.69 -18.40
N LYS A 458 7.26 4.10 -19.58
CA LYS A 458 7.56 2.67 -19.63
C LYS A 458 8.90 2.38 -18.97
N SER A 459 9.03 1.23 -18.31
CA SER A 459 10.29 0.79 -17.69
C SER A 459 11.44 0.67 -18.69
N SER A 460 11.13 0.36 -19.95
CA SER A 460 12.10 0.25 -21.05
C SER A 460 12.75 1.61 -21.39
N GLU A 461 12.13 2.71 -20.98
CA GLU A 461 12.62 4.08 -21.22
C GLU A 461 13.47 4.58 -20.03
N ILE A 462 13.59 3.79 -18.96
CA ILE A 462 14.42 4.12 -17.79
C ILE A 462 15.87 3.74 -18.06
N ASN A 463 16.75 4.73 -17.94
CA ASN A 463 18.19 4.50 -17.95
C ASN A 463 18.67 4.13 -16.54
N ASP A 464 18.96 2.86 -16.30
CA ASP A 464 19.55 2.39 -15.04
C ASP A 464 21.01 1.94 -15.22
N SER A 465 21.76 2.00 -14.12
CA SER A 465 23.20 1.69 -14.11
C SER A 465 23.51 0.21 -14.12
N LYS A 466 22.54 -0.67 -13.85
CA LYS A 466 22.74 -2.11 -13.74
C LYS A 466 22.48 -2.84 -15.06
N PHE A 467 21.46 -2.42 -15.80
CA PHE A 467 21.02 -3.11 -17.01
C PHE A 467 21.13 -2.22 -18.25
N HIS A 468 21.56 -0.94 -18.14
CA HIS A 468 21.91 -0.08 -19.28
C HIS A 468 20.88 -0.11 -20.43
N MET A 469 19.59 -0.01 -20.11
CA MET A 469 18.46 -0.12 -21.06
C MET A 469 18.20 -1.51 -21.69
N GLU A 470 18.97 -2.55 -21.37
CA GLU A 470 18.73 -3.90 -21.88
C GLU A 470 17.42 -4.51 -21.35
N PRO A 471 16.68 -5.29 -22.14
CA PRO A 471 15.43 -5.90 -21.68
C PRO A 471 15.67 -6.88 -20.53
N VAL A 472 14.86 -6.78 -19.46
CA VAL A 472 14.98 -7.67 -18.29
C VAL A 472 13.73 -8.55 -18.18
N LYS A 473 13.90 -9.86 -18.02
CA LYS A 473 12.80 -10.77 -17.70
C LYS A 473 12.51 -10.70 -16.21
N VAL A 474 11.28 -10.33 -15.86
CA VAL A 474 10.85 -10.15 -14.46
C VAL A 474 9.51 -10.83 -14.24
N VAL A 475 9.33 -11.49 -13.09
CA VAL A 475 8.01 -11.96 -12.67
C VAL A 475 7.17 -10.77 -12.21
N ASN A 476 6.03 -10.55 -12.85
CA ASN A 476 5.08 -9.52 -12.46
C ASN A 476 4.37 -9.93 -11.17
N GLN A 477 4.56 -9.16 -10.09
CA GLN A 477 3.97 -9.48 -8.78
C GLN A 477 2.43 -9.46 -8.78
N LEU A 478 1.78 -8.76 -9.72
CA LEU A 478 0.32 -8.69 -9.80
C LEU A 478 -0.29 -9.87 -10.56
N SER A 479 0.33 -10.32 -11.65
CA SER A 479 -0.19 -11.41 -12.49
C SER A 479 0.48 -12.77 -12.28
N GLY A 480 1.65 -12.81 -11.65
CA GLY A 480 2.49 -14.02 -11.53
C GLY A 480 3.18 -14.44 -12.85
N LYS A 481 2.95 -13.70 -13.95
CA LYS A 481 3.51 -14.03 -15.27
C LYS A 481 4.87 -13.34 -15.48
N ILE A 482 5.72 -13.97 -16.28
CA ILE A 482 6.98 -13.36 -16.72
C ILE A 482 6.66 -12.26 -17.75
N GLN A 483 7.26 -11.09 -17.56
CA GLN A 483 7.20 -9.96 -18.48
C GLN A 483 8.62 -9.51 -18.83
N ILE A 484 8.77 -8.91 -20.01
CA ILE A 484 10.00 -8.26 -20.43
C ILE A 484 9.81 -6.76 -20.22
N ILE A 485 10.71 -6.15 -19.44
CA ILE A 485 10.62 -4.74 -19.03
C ILE A 485 11.79 -3.89 -19.49
#